data_AF-A0AAP4JIB3-F1
#
_entry.id   AF-A0AAP4JIB3-F1
#
_cell.length_a   1.000
_cell.length_b   1.000
_cell.length_c   1.000
_cell.angle_alpha   90.00
_cell.angle_beta   90.00
_cell.angle_gamma   90.00
#
_symmetry.space_group_name_H-M   'P 1'
#
loop_
_entity.id
_entity.type
_entity.pdbx_description
1 polymer ?
#
loop_
_entity_poly.entity_id
_entity_poly.type
_entity_poly.pdbx_seq_one_letter_code
_entity_poly.pdbx_strand_id
1 'polypeptide(L)'
;TAIGSKTQNGFEINGIGNMVLNHSFSIENRATVFKVRLASDSNIGFGYIANGGYAPGGTLFTIDVPNKMINLHDYWSDTSTVPTVRKSAHFDPDISHDFVVRMIKKQRTNRIEVYDYVTGDVTSVETTSTAVLNDVTNEFASGRQNGCPSIVGIAGTCLIKSFRIVAPSVSNPVIIYGDSITEGDRVELGSRYADLMKQENSNVMISGMSGTTIDSVIDRIKSEKALHPKLIIVTIGTNGGNSPEKISALVNEITDMNCQLILNHIPAKPDGGHISVNDMIEQNWKGRSFRFDLATSKNNDPKQGQNLSLFADQFHPNAAGHADMAKRIYLD
;
A
#
# COMPACT_ATOMS: atom_id res chain seq x y z
N THR A 1 -18.16 14.03 11.33
CA THR A 1 -18.97 13.52 12.46
C THR A 1 -18.35 12.24 12.96
N ALA A 2 -18.23 12.05 14.27
CA ALA A 2 -17.73 10.79 14.81
C ALA A 2 -18.74 9.67 14.49
N ILE A 3 -18.30 8.57 13.90
CA ILE A 3 -19.16 7.44 13.50
C ILE A 3 -19.55 6.52 14.67
N GLY A 4 -19.18 6.92 15.88
CA GLY A 4 -19.21 6.07 17.05
C GLY A 4 -18.63 6.74 18.29
N SER A 5 -18.55 5.99 19.38
CA SER A 5 -18.05 6.48 20.67
C SER A 5 -17.23 5.42 21.42
N LYS A 6 -16.32 5.87 22.29
CA LYS A 6 -15.55 4.97 23.15
C LYS A 6 -16.40 4.51 24.33
N THR A 7 -16.43 3.22 24.58
CA THR A 7 -17.08 2.57 25.73
C THR A 7 -16.03 1.88 26.61
N GLN A 8 -16.45 1.29 27.73
CA GLN A 8 -15.57 0.48 28.56
C GLN A 8 -15.07 -0.80 27.85
N ASN A 9 -15.81 -1.27 26.84
CA ASN A 9 -15.56 -2.55 26.16
C ASN A 9 -14.88 -2.40 24.78
N GLY A 10 -14.68 -1.17 24.31
CA GLY A 10 -14.12 -0.89 22.99
C GLY A 10 -14.63 0.41 22.39
N PHE A 11 -14.58 0.53 21.06
CA PHE A 11 -15.18 1.63 20.31
C PHE A 11 -16.44 1.13 19.61
N GLU A 12 -17.59 1.68 19.96
CA GLU A 12 -18.89 1.32 19.38
C GLU A 12 -19.18 2.18 18.16
N ILE A 13 -19.31 1.55 17.00
CA ILE A 13 -19.81 2.14 15.77
C ILE A 13 -21.32 2.09 15.81
N ASN A 14 -21.97 3.25 15.68
CA ASN A 14 -23.44 3.38 15.68
C ASN A 14 -23.94 4.53 14.77
N GLY A 15 -23.05 5.10 13.95
CA GLY A 15 -23.37 6.15 13.00
C GLY A 15 -22.82 5.87 11.61
N ILE A 16 -23.33 6.61 10.62
CA ILE A 16 -22.92 6.50 9.21
C ILE A 16 -21.68 7.38 8.96
N GLY A 17 -20.71 6.85 8.22
CA GLY A 17 -19.51 7.57 7.79
C GLY A 17 -18.26 6.70 7.89
N ASN A 18 -17.08 7.32 7.89
CA ASN A 18 -15.80 6.61 8.05
C ASN A 18 -14.94 7.16 9.20
N MET A 19 -14.16 6.27 9.81
CA MET A 19 -13.10 6.59 10.77
C MET A 19 -11.79 6.04 10.20
N VAL A 20 -10.85 6.94 9.93
CA VAL A 20 -9.51 6.60 9.45
C VAL A 20 -8.56 6.50 10.65
N LEU A 21 -7.86 5.37 10.77
CA LEU A 21 -6.99 5.09 11.92
C LEU A 21 -5.60 5.76 11.83
N ASN A 22 -5.46 6.81 11.01
CA ASN A 22 -4.27 7.65 10.78
C ASN A 22 -2.88 6.99 10.90
N HIS A 23 -2.76 5.73 10.44
CA HIS A 23 -1.52 4.96 10.41
C HIS A 23 -1.37 4.37 9.01
N SER A 24 -0.64 5.08 8.14
CA SER A 24 -0.39 4.62 6.77
C SER A 24 0.57 3.43 6.78
N PHE A 25 0.20 2.33 6.12
CA PHE A 25 0.99 1.11 6.14
C PHE A 25 0.75 0.31 4.86
N SER A 26 1.79 0.13 4.06
CA SER A 26 1.72 -0.39 2.68
C SER A 26 2.60 -1.60 2.41
N ILE A 27 3.27 -2.18 3.41
CA ILE A 27 3.97 -3.46 3.23
C ILE A 27 3.04 -4.49 2.57
N GLU A 28 3.45 -5.02 1.43
CA GLU A 28 2.58 -5.77 0.53
C GLU A 28 2.14 -7.14 1.03
N ASN A 29 2.85 -7.67 2.02
CA ASN A 29 2.43 -8.84 2.76
C ASN A 29 2.07 -8.38 4.15
N ARG A 30 0.77 -8.31 4.46
CA ARG A 30 0.28 -7.89 5.77
C ARG A 30 -1.14 -8.38 6.00
N ALA A 31 -1.57 -8.31 7.25
CA ALA A 31 -2.97 -8.35 7.60
C ALA A 31 -3.32 -7.20 8.56
N THR A 32 -4.43 -6.54 8.30
CA THR A 32 -5.07 -5.67 9.28
C THR A 32 -6.12 -6.49 10.03
N VAL A 33 -6.02 -6.50 11.36
CA VAL A 33 -6.78 -7.41 12.22
C VAL A 33 -7.62 -6.60 13.20
N PHE A 34 -8.94 -6.80 13.14
CA PHE A 34 -9.90 -6.24 14.08
C PHE A 34 -10.49 -7.37 14.91
N LYS A 35 -10.60 -7.17 16.23
CA LYS A 35 -11.48 -7.98 17.08
C LYS A 35 -12.78 -7.22 17.25
N VAL A 36 -13.90 -7.85 16.91
CA VAL A 36 -15.20 -7.18 16.86
C VAL A 36 -16.29 -8.00 17.54
N ARG A 37 -17.35 -7.33 17.95
CA ARG A 37 -18.66 -7.94 18.22
C ARG A 37 -19.70 -7.29 17.33
N LEU A 38 -20.39 -8.13 16.57
CA LEU A 38 -21.43 -7.73 15.65
C LEU A 38 -22.79 -7.73 16.39
N ALA A 39 -23.71 -6.89 15.94
CA ALA A 39 -25.12 -6.94 16.28
C ALA A 39 -25.89 -7.56 15.10
N SER A 40 -27.14 -7.96 15.34
CA SER A 40 -28.01 -8.54 14.30
C SER A 40 -28.30 -7.58 13.14
N ASP A 41 -28.12 -6.28 13.37
CA ASP A 41 -28.33 -5.23 12.38
C ASP A 41 -27.03 -4.71 11.75
N SER A 42 -25.86 -5.29 12.10
CA SER A 42 -24.56 -4.82 11.62
C SER A 42 -24.47 -4.84 10.09
N ASN A 43 -24.25 -3.67 9.50
CA ASN A 43 -23.69 -3.51 8.16
C ASN A 43 -22.50 -2.56 8.26
N ILE A 44 -21.29 -3.13 8.29
CA ILE A 44 -20.06 -2.40 8.63
C ILE A 44 -18.99 -2.71 7.61
N GLY A 45 -18.30 -1.66 7.18
CA GLY A 45 -17.15 -1.73 6.30
C GLY A 45 -15.82 -1.69 7.04
N PHE A 46 -14.85 -2.40 6.50
CA PHE A 46 -13.44 -2.33 6.86
C PHE A 46 -12.65 -2.07 5.60
N GLY A 47 -11.72 -1.13 5.62
CA GLY A 47 -11.06 -0.72 4.39
C GLY A 47 -9.74 -0.03 4.57
N TYR A 48 -9.18 0.36 3.44
CA TYR A 48 -8.04 1.26 3.34
C TYR A 48 -8.52 2.48 2.55
N ILE A 49 -8.50 3.63 3.22
CA ILE A 49 -8.98 4.91 2.71
C ILE A 49 -7.90 5.94 3.05
N ALA A 50 -7.63 6.87 2.15
CA ALA A 50 -6.68 7.92 2.46
C ALA A 50 -7.19 8.89 3.53
N ASN A 51 -6.25 9.54 4.19
CA ASN A 51 -6.55 10.62 5.12
C ASN A 51 -7.18 11.80 4.35
N GLY A 52 -8.32 12.32 4.81
CA GLY A 52 -9.03 13.42 4.14
C GLY A 52 -9.91 13.03 2.93
N GLY A 53 -10.23 11.74 2.74
CA GLY A 53 -11.20 11.31 1.71
C GLY A 53 -10.65 11.28 0.28
N TYR A 54 -9.34 11.30 0.08
CA TYR A 54 -8.73 11.20 -1.25
C TYR A 54 -8.10 9.82 -1.47
N ALA A 55 -8.87 8.77 -1.78
CA ALA A 55 -8.34 7.41 -1.91
C ALA A 55 -8.26 6.90 -3.35
N PRO A 56 -7.43 7.45 -4.26
CA PRO A 56 -7.10 6.69 -5.46
C PRO A 56 -6.42 5.39 -5.01
N GLY A 57 -7.10 4.27 -5.18
CA GLY A 57 -6.61 2.95 -4.78
C GLY A 57 -7.21 2.38 -3.50
N GLY A 58 -8.31 2.94 -2.99
CA GLY A 58 -8.96 2.42 -1.79
C GLY A 58 -9.51 1.01 -1.96
N THR A 59 -9.70 0.33 -0.83
CA THR A 59 -10.32 -1.01 -0.74
C THR A 59 -11.40 -0.98 0.31
N LEU A 60 -12.52 -1.66 0.04
CA LEU A 60 -13.59 -1.86 1.01
C LEU A 60 -13.99 -3.34 1.06
N PHE A 61 -14.14 -3.83 2.29
CA PHE A 61 -14.80 -5.07 2.65
C PHE A 61 -16.01 -4.73 3.51
N THR A 62 -17.12 -5.45 3.39
CA THR A 62 -18.28 -5.27 4.28
C THR A 62 -18.71 -6.58 4.91
N ILE A 63 -19.24 -6.48 6.13
CA ILE A 63 -19.94 -7.55 6.82
C ILE A 63 -21.39 -7.08 6.96
N ASP A 64 -22.29 -7.76 6.24
CA ASP A 64 -23.72 -7.47 6.18
C ASP A 64 -24.46 -8.63 6.86
N VAL A 65 -24.68 -8.49 8.17
CA VAL A 65 -25.32 -9.51 9.01
C VAL A 65 -26.79 -9.72 8.63
N PRO A 66 -27.61 -8.67 8.38
CA PRO A 66 -28.99 -8.85 7.94
C PRO A 66 -29.12 -9.71 6.68
N ASN A 67 -28.23 -9.53 5.71
CA ASN A 67 -28.22 -10.32 4.47
C ASN A 67 -27.37 -11.59 4.55
N LYS A 68 -26.72 -11.86 5.68
CA LYS A 68 -25.85 -13.01 5.91
C LYS A 68 -24.71 -13.13 4.90
N MET A 69 -24.04 -12.02 4.62
CA MET A 69 -22.96 -11.96 3.64
C MET A 69 -21.74 -11.23 4.20
N ILE A 70 -20.56 -11.69 3.78
CA ILE A 70 -19.37 -10.84 3.71
C ILE A 70 -19.08 -10.51 2.26
N ASN A 71 -18.68 -9.27 1.99
CA ASN A 71 -18.44 -8.78 0.64
C ASN A 71 -17.06 -8.17 0.51
N LEU A 72 -16.49 -8.36 -0.67
CA LEU A 72 -15.31 -7.69 -1.16
C LEU A 72 -15.72 -6.86 -2.37
N HIS A 73 -15.42 -5.56 -2.32
CA HIS A 73 -15.90 -4.60 -3.29
C HIS A 73 -14.92 -4.34 -4.44
N ASP A 74 -15.43 -3.68 -5.48
CA ASP A 74 -14.66 -3.08 -6.55
C ASP A 74 -13.66 -2.04 -6.05
N TYR A 75 -12.72 -1.67 -6.94
CA TYR A 75 -11.73 -0.63 -6.72
C TYR A 75 -12.43 0.66 -6.29
N TRP A 76 -12.04 1.20 -5.12
CA TRP A 76 -12.69 2.38 -4.59
C TRP A 76 -11.92 3.63 -5.00
N SER A 77 -12.36 4.27 -6.09
CA SER A 77 -11.73 5.49 -6.64
C SER A 77 -12.28 6.78 -6.03
N ASP A 78 -13.57 6.77 -5.69
CA ASP A 78 -14.35 7.91 -5.24
C ASP A 78 -14.94 7.55 -3.87
N THR A 79 -14.35 8.08 -2.80
CA THR A 79 -14.69 7.71 -1.42
C THR A 79 -16.07 8.18 -0.97
N SER A 80 -16.85 8.81 -1.86
CA SER A 80 -18.18 9.34 -1.55
C SER A 80 -19.27 8.27 -1.59
N THR A 81 -19.09 7.20 -2.38
CA THR A 81 -20.09 6.15 -2.57
C THR A 81 -19.50 4.78 -2.26
N VAL A 82 -20.29 3.90 -1.64
CA VAL A 82 -19.87 2.51 -1.43
C VAL A 82 -19.68 1.85 -2.81
N PRO A 83 -18.50 1.31 -3.13
CA PRO A 83 -18.25 0.67 -4.41
C PRO A 83 -19.13 -0.58 -4.59
N THR A 84 -19.34 -0.99 -5.84
CA THR A 84 -20.10 -2.20 -6.16
C THR A 84 -19.45 -3.44 -5.54
N VAL A 85 -20.27 -4.43 -5.18
CA VAL A 85 -19.79 -5.70 -4.65
C VAL A 85 -19.21 -6.51 -5.80
N ARG A 86 -17.94 -6.90 -5.69
CA ARG A 86 -17.31 -7.78 -6.68
C ARG A 86 -17.52 -9.25 -6.35
N LYS A 87 -17.34 -9.62 -5.08
CA LYS A 87 -17.39 -11.02 -4.65
C LYS A 87 -17.93 -11.11 -3.23
N SER A 88 -18.63 -12.19 -2.94
CA SER A 88 -19.24 -12.40 -1.65
C SER A 88 -19.10 -13.85 -1.19
N ALA A 89 -19.27 -14.07 0.11
CA ALA A 89 -19.45 -15.39 0.70
C ALA A 89 -20.57 -15.33 1.74
N HIS A 90 -21.28 -16.45 1.90
CA HIS A 90 -22.31 -16.60 2.90
C HIS A 90 -21.69 -16.61 4.31
N PHE A 91 -22.30 -15.86 5.22
CA PHE A 91 -21.86 -15.68 6.60
C PHE A 91 -23.08 -15.53 7.50
N ASP A 92 -23.40 -16.55 8.28
CA ASP A 92 -24.53 -16.57 9.21
C ASP A 92 -24.01 -16.62 10.66
N PRO A 93 -23.65 -15.46 11.26
CA PRO A 93 -23.00 -15.43 12.56
C PRO A 93 -23.97 -15.66 13.72
N ASP A 94 -23.50 -16.35 14.76
CA ASP A 94 -24.06 -16.19 16.10
C ASP A 94 -23.56 -14.86 16.70
N ILE A 95 -24.43 -13.85 16.75
CA ILE A 95 -24.08 -12.51 17.21
C ILE A 95 -23.68 -12.42 18.70
N SER A 96 -23.88 -13.49 19.47
CA SER A 96 -23.39 -13.57 20.85
C SER A 96 -21.86 -13.76 20.91
N HIS A 97 -21.24 -14.19 19.81
CA HIS A 97 -19.82 -14.46 19.71
C HIS A 97 -18.98 -13.20 19.46
N ASP A 98 -17.68 -13.33 19.69
CA ASP A 98 -16.68 -12.37 19.21
C ASP A 98 -16.05 -12.90 17.93
N PHE A 99 -15.73 -11.99 17.00
CA PHE A 99 -15.13 -12.31 15.72
C PHE A 99 -13.78 -11.65 15.54
N VAL A 100 -12.92 -12.26 14.72
CA VAL A 100 -11.74 -11.61 14.15
C VAL A 100 -11.97 -11.34 12.68
N VAL A 101 -11.89 -10.08 12.30
CA VAL A 101 -11.91 -9.65 10.90
C VAL A 101 -10.47 -9.41 10.46
N ARG A 102 -10.01 -10.10 9.42
CA ARG A 102 -8.66 -9.93 8.85
C ARG A 102 -8.75 -9.45 7.41
N MET A 103 -8.31 -8.23 7.15
CA MET A 103 -8.04 -7.76 5.79
C MET A 103 -6.61 -8.13 5.44
N ILE A 104 -6.44 -9.09 4.56
CA ILE A 104 -5.14 -9.64 4.17
C ILE A 104 -4.75 -9.07 2.81
N LYS A 105 -3.54 -8.53 2.74
CA LYS A 105 -2.88 -8.13 1.50
C LYS A 105 -1.70 -9.06 1.27
N LYS A 106 -1.65 -9.66 0.08
CA LYS A 106 -0.51 -10.43 -0.41
C LYS A 106 -0.22 -9.99 -1.83
N GLN A 107 0.64 -8.99 -1.97
CA GLN A 107 0.92 -8.33 -3.26
C GLN A 107 -0.39 -7.89 -3.93
N ARG A 108 -0.72 -8.39 -5.12
CA ARG A 108 -1.99 -8.09 -5.83
C ARG A 108 -3.21 -8.89 -5.37
N THR A 109 -3.08 -9.68 -4.31
CA THR A 109 -4.21 -10.41 -3.70
C THR A 109 -4.77 -9.66 -2.51
N ASN A 110 -6.09 -9.48 -2.50
CA ASN A 110 -6.87 -8.97 -1.38
C ASN A 110 -7.79 -10.08 -0.88
N ARG A 111 -7.73 -10.39 0.41
CA ARG A 111 -8.62 -11.35 1.06
C ARG A 111 -9.21 -10.76 2.33
N ILE A 112 -10.47 -11.08 2.59
CA ILE A 112 -11.10 -10.90 3.91
C ILE A 112 -11.37 -12.26 4.53
N GLU A 113 -11.05 -12.39 5.81
CA GLU A 113 -11.43 -13.53 6.65
C GLU A 113 -12.22 -13.02 7.84
N VAL A 114 -13.31 -13.71 8.17
CA VAL A 114 -14.03 -13.55 9.43
C VAL A 114 -13.95 -14.87 10.18
N TYR A 115 -13.24 -14.85 11.32
CA TYR A 115 -13.03 -16.01 12.19
C TYR A 115 -13.90 -15.89 13.44
N ASP A 116 -14.68 -16.92 13.72
CA ASP A 116 -15.45 -17.04 14.96
C ASP A 116 -14.56 -17.61 16.09
N TYR A 117 -14.40 -16.86 17.19
CA TYR A 117 -13.56 -17.31 18.31
C TYR A 117 -14.11 -18.53 19.06
N VAL A 118 -15.41 -18.77 19.00
CA VAL A 118 -16.09 -19.81 19.77
C VAL A 118 -16.11 -21.12 18.99
N THR A 119 -16.51 -21.07 17.72
CA THR A 119 -16.60 -22.29 16.88
C THR A 119 -15.29 -22.62 16.17
N GLY A 120 -14.45 -21.61 15.93
CA GLY A 120 -13.24 -21.75 15.12
C GLY A 120 -13.49 -21.67 13.61
N ASP A 121 -14.72 -21.44 13.17
CA ASP A 121 -15.07 -21.36 11.75
C ASP A 121 -14.48 -20.11 11.09
N VAL A 122 -14.16 -20.23 9.80
CA VAL A 122 -13.64 -19.13 8.98
C VAL A 122 -14.50 -18.99 7.74
N THR A 123 -15.09 -17.81 7.55
CA THR A 123 -15.66 -17.39 6.27
C THR A 123 -14.67 -16.46 5.57
N SER A 124 -14.44 -16.66 4.27
CA SER A 124 -13.49 -15.83 3.52
C SER A 124 -13.91 -15.52 2.10
N VAL A 125 -13.43 -14.39 1.59
CA VAL A 125 -13.56 -13.97 0.19
C VAL A 125 -12.24 -13.38 -0.28
N GLU A 126 -11.78 -13.79 -1.46
CA GLU A 126 -10.50 -13.37 -2.04
C GLU A 126 -10.63 -12.98 -3.51
N THR A 127 -9.85 -11.97 -3.91
CA THR A 127 -9.59 -11.61 -5.31
C THR A 127 -8.09 -11.48 -5.53
N THR A 128 -7.61 -11.96 -6.67
CA THR A 128 -6.23 -11.81 -7.12
C THR A 128 -6.22 -11.13 -8.48
N SER A 129 -5.38 -10.10 -8.62
CA SER A 129 -5.16 -9.42 -9.89
C SER A 129 -3.79 -9.76 -10.49
N THR A 130 -3.70 -9.76 -11.81
CA THR A 130 -2.45 -9.84 -12.59
C THR A 130 -2.12 -8.48 -13.20
N ALA A 131 -0.91 -8.30 -13.73
CA ALA A 131 -0.65 -7.07 -14.46
C ALA A 131 -1.55 -7.04 -15.70
N VAL A 132 -2.16 -5.90 -15.98
CA VAL A 132 -2.87 -5.69 -17.25
C VAL A 132 -2.41 -4.36 -17.82
N LEU A 133 -1.70 -4.43 -18.95
CA LEU A 133 -1.32 -3.25 -19.72
C LEU A 133 -2.58 -2.44 -20.02
N ASN A 134 -2.57 -1.15 -19.68
CA ASN A 134 -3.65 -0.19 -19.89
C ASN A 134 -4.98 -0.43 -19.13
N ASP A 135 -5.04 -1.34 -18.15
CA ASP A 135 -6.25 -1.58 -17.35
C ASP A 135 -5.94 -1.63 -15.84
N VAL A 136 -5.92 -0.44 -15.22
CA VAL A 136 -5.66 -0.29 -13.78
C VAL A 136 -6.76 -0.95 -12.93
N THR A 137 -8.00 -0.98 -13.44
CA THR A 137 -9.14 -1.56 -12.73
C THR A 137 -9.02 -3.07 -12.60
N ASN A 138 -8.53 -3.76 -13.62
CA ASN A 138 -8.27 -5.20 -13.51
C ASN A 138 -6.92 -5.51 -12.85
N GLU A 139 -5.93 -4.61 -12.99
CA GLU A 139 -4.63 -4.72 -12.32
C GLU A 139 -4.73 -4.65 -10.78
N PHE A 140 -5.75 -3.97 -10.27
CA PHE A 140 -6.06 -3.88 -8.84
C PHE A 140 -7.56 -3.98 -8.61
N ALA A 141 -8.14 -5.11 -8.99
CA ALA A 141 -9.57 -5.38 -8.95
C ALA A 141 -10.17 -4.81 -7.66
N SER A 142 -9.84 -5.37 -6.50
CA SER A 142 -10.41 -4.95 -5.21
C SER A 142 -9.61 -3.86 -4.51
N GLY A 143 -9.04 -2.94 -5.27
CA GLY A 143 -8.24 -1.85 -4.76
C GLY A 143 -6.81 -2.24 -4.41
N ARG A 144 -5.99 -1.21 -4.17
CA ARG A 144 -4.57 -1.32 -3.86
C ARG A 144 -4.32 -1.49 -2.36
N GLN A 145 -5.34 -1.19 -1.55
CA GLN A 145 -5.22 -0.90 -0.12
C GLN A 145 -4.29 0.31 0.15
N ASN A 146 -4.47 1.39 -0.62
CA ASN A 146 -3.76 2.64 -0.42
C ASN A 146 -4.28 3.42 0.80
N GLY A 147 -3.39 4.16 1.46
CA GLY A 147 -3.72 5.01 2.60
C GLY A 147 -3.74 4.28 3.93
N CYS A 148 -4.75 4.55 4.74
CA CYS A 148 -4.80 4.13 6.14
C CYS A 148 -5.94 3.13 6.39
N PRO A 149 -5.74 2.14 7.29
CA PRO A 149 -6.82 1.31 7.79
C PRO A 149 -7.98 2.16 8.30
N SER A 150 -9.19 1.75 7.95
CA SER A 150 -10.41 2.52 8.19
C SER A 150 -11.57 1.60 8.53
N ILE A 151 -12.51 2.14 9.30
CA ILE A 151 -13.81 1.53 9.60
C ILE A 151 -14.89 2.41 8.98
N VAL A 152 -15.87 1.81 8.31
CA VAL A 152 -16.98 2.50 7.64
C VAL A 152 -18.29 2.04 8.28
N GLY A 153 -19.00 2.95 8.95
CA GLY A 153 -20.36 2.69 9.41
C GLY A 153 -21.33 2.85 8.23
N ILE A 154 -22.03 1.77 7.86
CA ILE A 154 -23.04 1.78 6.79
C ILE A 154 -24.43 1.74 7.42
N ALA A 155 -24.69 0.76 8.29
CA ALA A 155 -25.89 0.68 9.12
C ALA A 155 -25.66 -0.21 10.35
N GLY A 156 -26.56 -0.09 11.34
CA GLY A 156 -26.53 -0.88 12.56
C GLY A 156 -25.34 -0.59 13.47
N THR A 157 -25.07 -1.52 14.38
CA THR A 157 -24.09 -1.32 15.46
C THR A 157 -22.96 -2.34 15.39
N CYS A 158 -21.72 -1.96 15.74
CA CYS A 158 -20.61 -2.89 15.91
C CYS A 158 -19.61 -2.39 16.95
N LEU A 159 -19.16 -3.28 17.83
CA LEU A 159 -18.14 -2.96 18.82
C LEU A 159 -16.76 -3.40 18.34
N ILE A 160 -15.85 -2.46 18.17
CA ILE A 160 -14.43 -2.70 17.89
C ILE A 160 -13.68 -2.82 19.22
N LYS A 161 -13.21 -4.02 19.54
CA LYS A 161 -12.51 -4.31 20.81
C LYS A 161 -11.01 -4.07 20.72
N SER A 162 -10.42 -4.36 19.57
CA SER A 162 -8.99 -4.11 19.33
C SER A 162 -8.68 -4.02 17.84
N PHE A 163 -7.58 -3.35 17.52
CA PHE A 163 -7.02 -3.22 16.19
C PHE A 163 -5.51 -3.48 16.24
N ARG A 164 -4.98 -4.16 15.23
CA ARG A 164 -3.54 -4.27 14.98
C ARG A 164 -3.27 -4.51 13.51
N ILE A 165 -2.08 -4.10 13.06
CA ILE A 165 -1.52 -4.51 11.77
C ILE A 165 -0.43 -5.53 12.05
N VAL A 166 -0.41 -6.61 11.28
CA VAL A 166 0.63 -7.63 11.34
C VAL A 166 1.28 -7.78 9.96
N ALA A 167 2.60 -7.96 9.94
CA ALA A 167 3.40 -8.20 8.74
C ALA A 167 4.36 -9.38 9.01
N PRO A 168 4.95 -10.00 7.97
CA PRO A 168 5.93 -11.06 8.14
C PRO A 168 7.03 -10.68 9.12
N SER A 169 7.36 -11.59 10.03
CA SER A 169 8.49 -11.40 10.93
C SER A 169 9.79 -11.65 10.16
N VAL A 170 10.52 -10.57 9.88
CA VAL A 170 11.86 -10.63 9.30
C VAL A 170 12.75 -9.83 10.24
N SER A 171 13.83 -10.44 10.72
CA SER A 171 14.79 -9.73 11.57
C SER A 171 15.56 -8.71 10.73
N ASN A 172 15.53 -7.44 11.15
CA ASN A 172 16.29 -6.35 10.54
C ASN A 172 16.12 -6.30 9.01
N PRO A 173 14.88 -6.09 8.49
CA PRO A 173 14.60 -6.18 7.07
C PRO A 173 15.28 -5.06 6.28
N VAL A 174 15.45 -5.31 4.98
CA VAL A 174 15.62 -4.24 3.99
C VAL A 174 14.21 -3.85 3.54
N ILE A 175 13.85 -2.57 3.60
CA ILE A 175 12.54 -2.11 3.11
C ILE A 175 12.72 -1.17 1.93
N ILE A 176 12.08 -1.51 0.81
CA ILE A 176 12.05 -0.70 -0.40
C ILE A 176 10.75 0.12 -0.41
N TYR A 177 10.88 1.44 -0.35
CA TYR A 177 9.77 2.38 -0.43
C TYR A 177 9.73 3.07 -1.78
N GLY A 178 8.52 3.33 -2.27
CA GLY A 178 8.34 4.22 -3.40
C GLY A 178 6.89 4.35 -3.83
N ASP A 179 6.73 4.82 -5.06
CA ASP A 179 5.45 5.06 -5.71
C ASP A 179 4.99 3.87 -6.57
N SER A 180 4.31 4.15 -7.68
CA SER A 180 3.78 3.16 -8.63
C SER A 180 4.85 2.31 -9.28
N ILE A 181 6.05 2.85 -9.47
CA ILE A 181 7.17 2.09 -10.04
C ILE A 181 7.66 1.03 -9.03
N THR A 182 7.57 1.32 -7.73
CA THR A 182 7.91 0.37 -6.67
C THR A 182 6.78 -0.61 -6.39
N GLU A 183 5.52 -0.15 -6.46
CA GLU A 183 4.34 -1.04 -6.40
C GLU A 183 4.31 -2.01 -7.60
N GLY A 184 4.91 -1.63 -8.72
CA GLY A 184 5.01 -2.45 -9.92
C GLY A 184 3.84 -2.27 -10.88
N ASP A 185 3.32 -1.05 -11.00
CA ASP A 185 2.29 -0.73 -11.99
C ASP A 185 2.77 -1.10 -13.40
N ARG A 186 1.87 -1.73 -14.17
CA ARG A 186 2.10 -2.17 -15.56
C ARG A 186 3.12 -3.27 -15.76
N VAL A 187 3.64 -3.88 -14.69
CA VAL A 187 4.60 -4.99 -14.77
C VAL A 187 4.12 -6.19 -13.95
N GLU A 188 4.42 -7.38 -14.44
CA GLU A 188 4.13 -8.62 -13.70
C GLU A 188 4.96 -8.72 -12.42
N LEU A 189 4.32 -9.24 -11.38
CA LEU A 189 5.03 -9.55 -10.13
C LEU A 189 6.10 -10.61 -10.40
N GLY A 190 7.28 -10.42 -9.82
CA GLY A 190 8.48 -11.19 -10.15
C GLY A 190 9.38 -10.53 -11.19
N SER A 191 8.85 -9.62 -12.01
CA SER A 191 9.63 -8.90 -13.04
C SER A 191 9.95 -7.45 -12.67
N ARG A 192 9.28 -6.86 -11.67
CA ARG A 192 9.62 -5.51 -11.18
C ARG A 192 10.94 -5.52 -10.41
N TYR A 193 11.66 -4.40 -10.44
CA TYR A 193 13.01 -4.30 -9.85
C TYR A 193 13.04 -4.71 -8.37
N ALA A 194 12.01 -4.35 -7.59
CA ALA A 194 11.94 -4.67 -6.17
C ALA A 194 11.77 -6.18 -5.91
N ASP A 195 11.05 -6.91 -6.77
CA ASP A 195 10.97 -8.37 -6.68
C ASP A 195 12.28 -9.03 -7.10
N LEU A 196 12.96 -8.50 -8.12
CA LEU A 196 14.29 -8.98 -8.54
C LEU A 196 15.31 -8.81 -7.41
N MET A 197 15.30 -7.69 -6.69
CA MET A 197 16.12 -7.53 -5.48
C MET A 197 15.76 -8.54 -4.39
N LYS A 198 14.46 -8.83 -4.22
CA LYS A 198 13.97 -9.76 -3.20
C LYS A 198 14.31 -11.22 -3.49
N GLN A 199 14.40 -11.60 -4.77
CA GLN A 199 14.85 -12.94 -5.18
C GLN A 199 16.30 -13.21 -4.72
N GLU A 200 17.12 -12.17 -4.69
CA GLU A 200 18.53 -12.22 -4.29
C GLU A 200 18.72 -12.03 -2.77
N ASN A 201 17.70 -11.51 -2.08
CA ASN A 201 17.70 -11.33 -0.63
C ASN A 201 16.29 -11.49 -0.04
N SER A 202 16.04 -12.65 0.57
CA SER A 202 14.75 -13.00 1.17
C SER A 202 14.29 -12.07 2.30
N ASN A 203 15.19 -11.24 2.85
CA ASN A 203 14.88 -10.29 3.93
C ASN A 203 14.37 -8.93 3.41
N VAL A 204 14.06 -8.83 2.11
CA VAL A 204 13.49 -7.63 1.51
C VAL A 204 11.97 -7.61 1.68
N MET A 205 11.47 -6.49 2.22
CA MET A 205 10.07 -6.10 2.20
C MET A 205 9.86 -4.94 1.22
N ILE A 206 8.67 -4.88 0.64
CA ILE A 206 8.32 -3.90 -0.39
C ILE A 206 7.13 -3.09 0.12
N SER A 207 7.28 -1.77 0.12
CA SER A 207 6.29 -0.75 0.47
C SER A 207 6.14 0.19 -0.73
N GLY A 208 5.50 -0.30 -1.80
CA GLY A 208 5.07 0.51 -2.94
C GLY A 208 3.67 1.09 -2.70
N MET A 209 3.41 2.30 -3.19
CA MET A 209 2.05 2.88 -3.20
C MET A 209 1.87 3.82 -4.39
N SER A 210 1.07 3.42 -5.39
CA SER A 210 0.86 4.20 -6.61
C SER A 210 0.24 5.57 -6.37
N GLY A 211 0.62 6.51 -7.23
CA GLY A 211 0.15 7.90 -7.21
C GLY A 211 0.66 8.72 -6.02
N THR A 212 1.61 8.19 -5.25
CA THR A 212 2.06 8.81 -4.02
C THR A 212 3.24 9.77 -4.19
N THR A 213 3.43 10.65 -3.21
CA THR A 213 4.54 11.61 -3.13
C THR A 213 5.44 11.30 -1.93
N ILE A 214 6.52 12.08 -1.78
CA ILE A 214 7.46 11.96 -0.67
C ILE A 214 6.79 12.08 0.72
N ASP A 215 5.73 12.88 0.86
CA ASP A 215 5.03 13.06 2.15
C ASP A 215 4.45 11.73 2.64
N SER A 216 3.82 10.98 1.75
CA SER A 216 3.27 9.66 2.06
C SER A 216 4.35 8.59 2.28
N VAL A 217 5.53 8.71 1.65
CA VAL A 217 6.68 7.85 1.98
C VAL A 217 7.13 8.10 3.42
N ILE A 218 7.25 9.36 3.83
CA ILE A 218 7.61 9.75 5.20
C ILE A 218 6.57 9.21 6.21
N ASP A 219 5.27 9.35 5.93
CA ASP A 219 4.21 8.86 6.81
C ASP A 219 4.21 7.34 6.96
N ARG A 220 4.51 6.61 5.87
CA ARG A 220 4.66 5.16 5.91
C ARG A 220 5.88 4.76 6.71
N ILE A 221 7.03 5.41 6.52
CA ILE A 221 8.24 5.14 7.32
C ILE A 221 7.96 5.31 8.81
N LYS A 222 7.28 6.38 9.22
CA LYS A 222 6.90 6.63 10.62
C LYS A 222 6.07 5.50 11.23
N SER A 223 5.22 4.87 10.44
CA SER A 223 4.35 3.77 10.88
C SER A 223 5.06 2.41 10.79
N GLU A 224 5.83 2.18 9.72
CA GLU A 224 6.51 0.93 9.39
C GLU A 224 7.85 0.76 10.15
N LYS A 225 8.35 1.79 10.84
CA LYS A 225 9.55 1.70 11.68
C LYS A 225 9.46 0.68 12.81
N ALA A 226 8.25 0.29 13.21
CA ALA A 226 8.02 -0.81 14.14
C ALA A 226 8.56 -2.17 13.63
N LEU A 227 8.90 -2.27 12.34
CA LEU A 227 9.55 -3.44 11.73
C LEU A 227 11.07 -3.44 11.93
N HIS A 228 11.64 -2.38 12.53
CA HIS A 228 13.06 -2.22 12.81
C HIS A 228 13.97 -2.51 11.60
N PRO A 229 13.79 -1.80 10.46
CA PRO A 229 14.62 -2.01 9.29
C PRO A 229 16.10 -1.74 9.57
N LYS A 230 17.00 -2.43 8.87
CA LYS A 230 18.44 -2.09 8.86
C LYS A 230 18.83 -1.15 7.73
N LEU A 231 18.10 -1.25 6.63
CA LEU A 231 18.36 -0.55 5.39
C LEU A 231 17.02 -0.17 4.77
N ILE A 232 16.92 1.09 4.40
CA ILE A 232 15.79 1.66 3.69
C ILE A 232 16.28 2.11 2.32
N ILE A 233 15.57 1.68 1.29
CA ILE A 233 15.82 2.06 -0.11
C ILE A 233 14.61 2.84 -0.57
N VAL A 234 14.80 4.06 -1.08
CA VAL A 234 13.69 4.93 -1.49
C VAL A 234 13.86 5.34 -2.94
N THR A 235 12.81 5.15 -3.74
CA THR A 235 12.67 5.75 -5.07
C THR A 235 11.38 6.57 -5.09
N ILE A 236 11.50 7.90 -5.03
CA ILE A 236 10.33 8.80 -4.98
C ILE A 236 10.59 10.16 -5.65
N GLY A 237 9.59 10.62 -6.40
CA GLY A 237 9.62 11.92 -7.08
C GLY A 237 8.95 11.93 -8.45
N THR A 238 8.58 10.76 -8.98
CA THR A 238 7.91 10.62 -10.29
C THR A 238 6.64 11.47 -10.39
N ASN A 239 5.84 11.45 -9.30
CA ASN A 239 4.59 12.19 -9.15
C ASN A 239 4.80 13.64 -8.64
N GLY A 240 6.04 14.11 -8.55
CA GLY A 240 6.38 15.41 -7.99
C GLY A 240 6.25 15.49 -6.47
N GLY A 241 6.11 16.71 -5.94
CA GLY A 241 5.98 16.98 -4.51
C GLY A 241 7.29 17.02 -3.73
N ASN A 242 8.43 16.68 -4.35
CA ASN A 242 9.75 16.82 -3.74
C ASN A 242 10.13 18.30 -3.57
N SER A 243 10.80 18.59 -2.46
CA SER A 243 11.49 19.85 -2.21
C SER A 243 12.75 19.55 -1.37
N PRO A 244 13.73 20.47 -1.30
CA PRO A 244 14.89 20.32 -0.43
C PRO A 244 14.51 20.02 1.03
N GLU A 245 13.47 20.68 1.55
CA GLU A 245 12.98 20.52 2.92
C GLU A 245 12.40 19.11 3.14
N LYS A 246 11.65 18.60 2.16
CA LYS A 246 11.05 17.27 2.25
C LYS A 246 12.06 16.14 2.10
N ILE A 247 13.06 16.32 1.24
CA ILE A 247 14.19 15.38 1.15
C ILE A 247 14.95 15.37 2.47
N SER A 248 15.22 16.54 3.04
CA SER A 248 15.86 16.65 4.36
C SER A 248 15.03 15.98 5.45
N ALA A 249 13.69 16.17 5.45
CA ALA A 249 12.80 15.51 6.39
C ALA A 249 12.80 13.98 6.25
N LEU A 250 12.82 13.45 5.02
CA LEU A 250 12.95 12.02 4.76
C LEU A 250 14.28 11.47 5.29
N VAL A 251 15.39 12.15 5.00
CA VAL A 251 16.72 11.74 5.47
C VAL A 251 16.75 11.73 6.99
N ASN A 252 16.28 12.80 7.64
CA ASN A 252 16.27 12.92 9.10
C ASN A 252 15.43 11.82 9.77
N GLU A 253 14.21 11.54 9.27
CA GLU A 253 13.38 10.46 9.82
C GLU A 253 14.11 9.10 9.76
N ILE A 254 14.88 8.85 8.69
CA ILE A 254 15.60 7.58 8.52
C ILE A 254 16.87 7.51 9.39
N THR A 255 17.61 8.61 9.49
CA THR A 255 18.80 8.66 10.35
C THR A 255 18.44 8.56 11.83
N ASP A 256 17.32 9.15 12.26
CA ASP A 256 16.85 9.10 13.65
C ASP A 256 16.46 7.68 14.07
N MET A 257 16.13 6.80 13.11
CA MET A 257 15.92 5.37 13.34
C MET A 257 17.21 4.54 13.37
N ASN A 258 18.38 5.16 13.21
CA ASN A 258 19.67 4.48 13.05
C ASN A 258 19.69 3.46 11.89
N CYS A 259 18.98 3.78 10.81
CA CYS A 259 18.86 2.95 9.61
C CYS A 259 19.80 3.46 8.51
N GLN A 260 20.35 2.55 7.70
CA GLN A 260 21.03 2.95 6.47
C GLN A 260 20.00 3.42 5.43
N LEU A 261 20.34 4.45 4.66
CA LEU A 261 19.53 4.97 3.55
C LEU A 261 20.26 4.78 2.22
N ILE A 262 19.53 4.33 1.21
CA ILE A 262 19.82 4.53 -0.20
C ILE A 262 18.67 5.32 -0.81
N LEU A 263 18.92 6.55 -1.25
CA LEU A 263 17.92 7.39 -1.90
C LEU A 263 18.23 7.45 -3.40
N ASN A 264 17.40 6.80 -4.19
CA ASN A 264 17.63 6.57 -5.61
C ASN A 264 17.24 7.77 -6.46
N HIS A 265 17.89 7.87 -7.61
CA HIS A 265 17.38 8.67 -8.72
C HIS A 265 16.09 8.05 -9.24
N ILE A 266 15.12 8.87 -9.62
CA ILE A 266 13.92 8.38 -10.31
C ILE A 266 14.26 8.02 -11.77
N PRO A 267 13.54 7.08 -12.39
CA PRO A 267 13.68 6.76 -13.81
C PRO A 267 13.52 7.97 -14.73
N ALA A 268 14.07 7.84 -15.94
CA ALA A 268 13.96 8.84 -16.97
C ALA A 268 12.50 9.08 -17.37
N LYS A 269 12.15 10.34 -17.62
CA LYS A 269 10.81 10.78 -18.05
C LYS A 269 10.84 11.28 -19.50
N PRO A 270 9.69 11.29 -20.21
CA PRO A 270 9.65 11.71 -21.60
C PRO A 270 9.85 13.22 -21.75
N ASP A 271 9.44 13.98 -20.74
CA ASP A 271 9.55 15.44 -20.66
C ASP A 271 10.90 15.92 -20.10
N GLY A 272 11.79 15.01 -19.71
CA GLY A 272 13.06 15.35 -19.06
C GLY A 272 12.91 15.80 -17.60
N GLY A 273 11.70 15.78 -17.03
CA GLY A 273 11.41 16.28 -15.69
C GLY A 273 12.13 15.50 -14.58
N HIS A 274 12.67 14.31 -14.86
CA HIS A 274 13.52 13.56 -13.94
C HIS A 274 14.84 14.29 -13.63
N ILE A 275 15.37 15.08 -14.57
CA ILE A 275 16.69 15.74 -14.40
C ILE A 275 16.66 16.67 -13.19
N SER A 276 15.69 17.60 -13.13
CA SER A 276 15.61 18.55 -12.02
C SER A 276 15.28 17.90 -10.67
N VAL A 277 14.45 16.84 -10.68
CA VAL A 277 14.15 16.06 -9.48
C VAL A 277 15.40 15.34 -8.97
N ASN A 278 16.16 14.73 -9.87
CA ASN A 278 17.37 14.00 -9.53
C ASN A 278 18.50 14.94 -9.09
N ASP A 279 18.69 16.08 -9.75
CA ASP A 279 19.62 17.12 -9.31
C ASP A 279 19.29 17.60 -7.89
N MET A 280 18.00 17.75 -7.57
CA MET A 280 17.55 18.11 -6.22
C MET A 280 17.86 17.01 -5.20
N ILE A 281 17.68 15.73 -5.57
CA ILE A 281 18.08 14.60 -4.73
C ILE A 281 19.59 14.61 -4.49
N GLU A 282 20.42 14.71 -5.54
CA GLU A 282 21.88 14.76 -5.41
C GLU A 282 22.37 15.94 -4.57
N GLN A 283 21.72 17.10 -4.67
CA GLN A 283 22.09 18.28 -3.88
C GLN A 283 21.83 18.09 -2.38
N ASN A 284 20.75 17.40 -2.02
CA ASN A 284 20.29 17.25 -0.64
C ASN A 284 20.64 15.88 -0.01
N TRP A 285 21.16 14.93 -0.78
CA TRP A 285 21.61 13.63 -0.31
C TRP A 285 22.94 13.25 -0.96
N LYS A 286 23.98 13.08 -0.13
CA LYS A 286 25.35 12.72 -0.55
C LYS A 286 25.71 11.26 -0.28
N GLY A 287 24.76 10.46 0.21
CA GLY A 287 24.99 9.02 0.44
C GLY A 287 24.74 8.19 -0.82
N ARG A 288 24.55 6.88 -0.63
CA ARG A 288 24.38 5.93 -1.74
C ARG A 288 23.07 6.18 -2.49
N SER A 289 23.10 5.96 -3.79
CA SER A 289 21.97 6.15 -4.71
C SER A 289 22.13 5.22 -5.91
N PHE A 290 21.06 4.54 -6.32
CA PHE A 290 21.02 3.87 -7.62
C PHE A 290 20.54 4.83 -8.70
N ARG A 291 21.23 4.81 -9.85
CA ARG A 291 20.99 5.69 -11.00
C ARG A 291 19.99 5.08 -11.97
N PHE A 292 18.74 4.96 -11.52
CA PHE A 292 17.66 4.42 -12.38
C PHE A 292 17.34 5.31 -13.58
N ASP A 293 17.66 6.61 -13.52
CA ASP A 293 17.66 7.49 -14.67
C ASP A 293 18.61 7.00 -15.77
N LEU A 294 19.85 6.67 -15.42
CA LEU A 294 20.82 6.12 -16.38
C LEU A 294 20.33 4.79 -16.96
N ALA A 295 19.79 3.91 -16.11
CA ALA A 295 19.28 2.59 -16.52
C ALA A 295 18.11 2.66 -17.52
N THR A 296 17.36 3.76 -17.53
CA THR A 296 16.14 3.90 -18.33
C THR A 296 16.23 4.96 -19.42
N SER A 297 17.40 5.58 -19.59
CA SER A 297 17.67 6.59 -20.60
C SER A 297 18.23 6.02 -21.90
N LYS A 298 18.03 6.76 -23.00
CA LYS A 298 18.68 6.46 -24.28
C LYS A 298 20.19 6.53 -24.09
N ASN A 299 20.91 5.53 -24.60
CA ASN A 299 22.37 5.46 -24.55
C ASN A 299 22.99 5.62 -23.15
N ASN A 300 22.23 5.29 -22.08
CA ASN A 300 22.63 5.54 -20.69
C ASN A 300 22.96 7.02 -20.40
N ASP A 301 22.29 7.96 -21.07
CA ASP A 301 22.48 9.40 -20.88
C ASP A 301 21.15 10.08 -20.50
N PRO A 302 21.00 10.58 -19.25
CA PRO A 302 19.75 11.17 -18.77
C PRO A 302 19.32 12.40 -19.56
N LYS A 303 20.27 13.08 -20.22
CA LYS A 303 20.02 14.25 -21.05
C LYS A 303 19.41 13.91 -22.42
N GLN A 304 19.53 12.65 -22.85
CA GLN A 304 18.91 12.16 -24.10
C GLN A 304 17.47 11.68 -23.88
N GLY A 305 16.95 11.81 -22.65
CA GLY A 305 15.60 11.43 -22.28
C GLY A 305 15.40 9.92 -22.16
N GLN A 306 14.15 9.51 -21.97
CA GLN A 306 13.80 8.11 -21.76
C GLN A 306 13.99 7.24 -22.99
N ASN A 307 14.45 6.00 -22.79
CA ASN A 307 14.40 4.95 -23.80
C ASN A 307 13.00 4.33 -23.81
N LEU A 308 12.16 4.74 -24.78
CA LEU A 308 10.76 4.31 -24.89
C LEU A 308 10.57 2.79 -24.90
N SER A 309 11.54 2.01 -25.38
CA SER A 309 11.45 0.54 -25.40
C SER A 309 11.47 -0.09 -24.01
N LEU A 310 11.89 0.65 -22.98
CA LEU A 310 11.99 0.21 -21.60
C LEU A 310 10.74 0.57 -20.77
N PHE A 311 9.71 1.18 -21.37
CA PHE A 311 8.51 1.63 -20.67
C PHE A 311 7.24 0.99 -21.23
N ALA A 312 6.26 0.78 -20.34
CA ALA A 312 4.92 0.32 -20.68
C ALA A 312 4.00 1.49 -21.05
N ASP A 313 4.24 2.66 -20.45
CA ASP A 313 3.57 3.92 -20.76
C ASP A 313 4.56 5.09 -20.64
N GLN A 314 4.09 6.31 -20.37
CA GLN A 314 4.95 7.49 -20.25
C GLN A 314 5.81 7.51 -18.98
N PHE A 315 5.48 6.72 -17.95
CA PHE A 315 6.12 6.83 -16.63
C PHE A 315 6.58 5.48 -16.05
N HIS A 316 5.91 4.39 -16.40
CA HIS A 316 6.14 3.08 -15.79
C HIS A 316 7.08 2.24 -16.65
N PRO A 317 8.27 1.88 -16.14
CA PRO A 317 9.14 0.91 -16.80
C PRO A 317 8.39 -0.40 -17.05
N ASN A 318 8.60 -1.01 -18.21
CA ASN A 318 8.12 -2.37 -18.48
C ASN A 318 9.08 -3.41 -17.86
N ALA A 319 8.85 -4.70 -18.11
CA ALA A 319 9.72 -5.76 -17.58
C ALA A 319 11.21 -5.58 -17.95
N ALA A 320 11.51 -5.11 -19.17
CA ALA A 320 12.89 -4.86 -19.59
C ALA A 320 13.49 -3.65 -18.86
N GLY A 321 12.74 -2.57 -18.70
CA GLY A 321 13.18 -1.41 -17.93
C GLY A 321 13.45 -1.74 -16.46
N HIS A 322 12.57 -2.52 -15.82
CA HIS A 322 12.78 -3.01 -14.47
C HIS A 322 13.99 -3.94 -14.34
N ALA A 323 14.24 -4.79 -15.35
CA ALA A 323 15.43 -5.62 -15.39
C ALA A 323 16.71 -4.77 -15.50
N ASP A 324 16.72 -3.72 -16.32
CA ASP A 324 17.87 -2.82 -16.43
C ASP A 324 18.08 -1.97 -15.17
N MET A 325 17.00 -1.53 -14.52
CA MET A 325 17.06 -0.94 -13.18
C MET A 325 17.70 -1.92 -12.18
N ALA A 326 17.26 -3.18 -12.15
CA ALA A 326 17.80 -4.19 -11.25
C ALA A 326 19.29 -4.49 -11.52
N LYS A 327 19.72 -4.52 -12.79
CA LYS A 327 21.15 -4.63 -13.14
C LYS A 327 21.94 -3.43 -12.63
N ARG A 328 21.38 -2.23 -12.73
CA ARG A 328 22.05 -0.99 -12.31
C ARG A 328 22.40 -0.98 -10.83
N ILE A 329 21.59 -1.62 -9.99
CA ILE A 329 21.83 -1.78 -8.54
C ILE A 329 23.19 -2.44 -8.24
N TYR A 330 23.67 -3.31 -9.13
CA TYR A 330 24.96 -3.99 -8.97
C TYR A 330 26.15 -3.20 -9.51
N LEU A 331 25.90 -2.14 -10.27
CA LEU A 331 26.94 -1.30 -10.89
C LEU A 331 27.26 -0.05 -10.05
N ASP A 332 26.30 0.40 -9.24
CA ASP A 332 26.41 1.58 -8.37
C ASP A 332 26.75 1.18 -6.91
#